data_AF-A0AAP0KAK4-F1
#
_entry.id   AF-A0AAP0KAK4-F1
#
_cell.length_a   1.000
_cell.length_b   1.000
_cell.length_c   1.000
_cell.angle_alpha   90.00
_cell.angle_beta   90.00
_cell.angle_gamma   90.00
#
_symmetry.space_group_name_H-M   'P 1'
#
loop_
_entity.id
_entity.type
_entity.pdbx_description
1 polymer ?
#
loop_
_entity_poly.entity_id
_entity_poly.type
_entity_poly.pdbx_seq_one_letter_code
_entity_poly.pdbx_strand_id
1 'polypeptide(L)'
;MGERFSSGLIGGEFTVALAYKASHKDSWRPNICRWDLAWKWEGPERIRMFIWLVFQGALLANVERKRRHLTEFDTCEVCGEHVETIEHTLRQCPISTSIWIKIVGIQLWRQRWEKLPFEAWFMRNLLKSEQVQGIKWVHIVWDHLLDAMEDSEPVGVGR
;
A
#
# COMPACT_ATOMS: atom_id res chain seq x y z
N MET A 1 -30.58 -48.35 40.42
CA MET A 1 -31.14 -48.40 39.06
C MET A 1 -31.01 -46.98 38.52
N GLY A 2 -29.97 -46.63 37.76
CA GLY A 2 -29.76 -47.03 36.36
C GLY A 2 -30.77 -46.24 35.53
N GLU A 3 -30.39 -45.17 34.84
CA GLU A 3 -29.81 -45.30 33.49
C GLU A 3 -28.75 -44.25 33.14
N ARG A 4 -27.70 -44.79 32.51
CA ARG A 4 -26.58 -44.17 31.83
C ARG A 4 -27.07 -43.64 30.49
N PHE A 5 -26.90 -42.36 30.21
CA PHE A 5 -26.77 -41.88 28.82
C PHE A 5 -25.28 -41.78 28.50
N SER A 6 -24.78 -42.73 27.71
CA SER A 6 -23.44 -42.66 27.13
C SER A 6 -23.47 -43.22 25.70
N SER A 7 -23.33 -42.33 24.72
CA SER A 7 -22.71 -42.52 23.41
C SER A 7 -22.72 -41.17 22.70
N GLY A 8 -21.63 -40.55 22.26
CA GLY A 8 -20.21 -40.89 22.32
C GLY A 8 -19.46 -39.79 21.57
N LEU A 9 -18.72 -38.95 22.28
CA LEU A 9 -17.54 -38.26 21.75
C LEU A 9 -16.37 -38.88 22.51
N ILE A 10 -15.87 -39.98 21.97
CA ILE A 10 -14.72 -40.71 22.52
C ILE A 10 -13.49 -39.85 22.24
N GLY A 11 -12.90 -39.27 23.30
CA GLY A 11 -11.51 -38.81 23.31
C GLY A 11 -11.19 -37.57 22.48
N GLY A 12 -12.02 -36.52 22.54
CA GLY A 12 -11.68 -35.24 21.91
C GLY A 12 -10.59 -34.49 22.70
N GLU A 13 -9.32 -34.82 22.50
CA GLU A 13 -8.21 -33.97 22.97
C GLU A 13 -8.33 -32.61 22.28
N PHE A 14 -8.79 -31.61 23.02
CA PHE A 14 -8.78 -30.22 22.59
C PHE A 14 -7.51 -29.57 23.14
N THR A 15 -6.54 -29.31 22.26
CA THR A 15 -5.35 -28.52 22.60
C THR A 15 -5.41 -27.16 21.93
N VAL A 16 -4.77 -26.16 22.54
CA VAL A 16 -4.62 -24.82 21.93
C VAL A 16 -3.98 -24.94 20.54
N ALA A 17 -3.09 -25.91 20.32
CA ALA A 17 -2.51 -26.20 19.01
C ALA A 17 -3.54 -26.71 17.98
N LEU A 18 -4.49 -27.56 18.38
CA LEU A 18 -5.57 -28.03 17.52
C LEU A 18 -6.58 -26.91 17.23
N ALA A 19 -6.90 -26.07 18.22
CA ALA A 19 -7.71 -24.88 18.04
C ALA A 19 -7.05 -23.90 17.06
N TYR A 20 -5.75 -23.61 17.24
CA TYR A 20 -4.97 -22.73 16.37
C TYR A 20 -4.94 -23.23 14.93
N LYS A 21 -4.73 -24.54 14.71
CA LYS A 21 -4.77 -25.17 13.39
C LYS A 21 -6.18 -25.15 12.77
N ALA A 22 -7.22 -25.33 13.57
CA ALA A 22 -8.61 -25.28 13.09
C ALA A 22 -9.04 -23.84 12.72
N SER A 23 -8.53 -22.84 13.45
CA SER A 23 -8.69 -21.42 13.14
C SER A 23 -7.86 -21.00 11.91
N HIS A 24 -6.71 -21.64 11.70
CA HIS A 24 -5.88 -21.50 10.50
C HIS A 24 -6.27 -22.50 9.40
N LYS A 25 -7.57 -22.71 9.15
CA LYS A 25 -8.01 -23.37 7.91
C LYS A 25 -7.53 -22.52 6.74
N ASP A 26 -6.38 -22.93 6.22
CA ASP A 26 -5.65 -22.31 5.13
C ASP A 26 -6.56 -22.13 3.92
N SER A 27 -7.06 -20.92 3.73
CA SER A 27 -7.21 -20.39 2.39
C SER A 27 -5.85 -19.90 1.91
N TRP A 28 -4.83 -20.78 1.88
CA TRP A 28 -3.58 -20.52 1.17
C TRP A 28 -3.92 -20.52 -0.32
N ARG A 29 -4.39 -19.38 -0.81
CA ARG A 29 -4.47 -19.12 -2.24
C ARG A 29 -3.06 -18.80 -2.70
N PRO A 30 -2.56 -19.38 -3.80
CA PRO A 30 -1.32 -18.94 -4.44
C PRO A 30 -1.57 -17.63 -5.22
N ASN A 31 -2.22 -16.66 -4.57
CA ASN A 31 -2.21 -15.27 -4.96
C ASN A 31 -1.12 -14.62 -4.11
N ILE A 32 -0.19 -13.94 -4.74
CA ILE A 32 0.97 -13.35 -4.06
C ILE A 32 0.49 -12.54 -2.85
N CYS A 33 0.87 -12.97 -1.63
CA CYS A 33 0.43 -12.29 -0.43
C CYS A 33 1.05 -10.88 -0.38
N ARG A 34 0.24 -9.84 -0.15
CA ARG A 34 0.73 -8.44 -0.04
C ARG A 34 1.82 -8.30 1.03
N TRP A 35 1.75 -9.13 2.07
CA TRP A 35 2.80 -9.28 3.07
C TRP A 35 4.12 -9.73 2.43
N ASP A 36 4.10 -10.87 1.74
CA ASP A 36 5.27 -11.41 1.06
C ASP A 36 5.90 -10.39 0.12
N LEU A 37 5.09 -9.60 -0.57
CA LEU A 37 5.56 -8.57 -1.49
C LEU A 37 6.33 -7.45 -0.79
N ALA A 38 5.80 -6.96 0.32
CA ALA A 38 6.47 -5.95 1.13
C ALA A 38 7.79 -6.47 1.71
N TRP A 39 7.80 -7.71 2.22
CA TRP A 39 8.95 -8.25 2.95
C TRP A 39 10.01 -8.92 2.07
N LYS A 40 9.64 -9.41 0.89
CA LYS A 40 10.59 -9.91 -0.13
C LYS A 40 11.30 -8.79 -0.87
N TRP A 41 10.84 -7.55 -0.76
CA TRP A 41 11.50 -6.41 -1.40
C TRP A 41 12.88 -6.15 -0.80
N GLU A 42 13.91 -6.03 -1.64
CA GLU A 42 15.31 -5.88 -1.25
C GLU A 42 15.70 -4.39 -1.17
N GLY A 43 15.54 -3.78 0.01
CA GLY A 43 16.03 -2.44 0.27
C GLY A 43 15.71 -1.98 1.71
N PRO A 44 15.76 -0.66 2.01
CA PRO A 44 15.58 -0.14 3.36
C PRO A 44 14.26 -0.52 4.01
N GLU A 45 14.28 -0.82 5.31
CA GLU A 45 13.11 -1.22 6.09
C GLU A 45 11.98 -0.20 6.02
N ARG A 46 12.30 1.10 6.04
CA ARG A 46 11.32 2.18 5.89
C ARG A 46 10.46 2.04 4.62
N ILE A 47 11.04 1.56 3.53
CA ILE A 47 10.33 1.37 2.27
C ILE A 47 9.46 0.11 2.33
N ARG A 48 9.92 -0.97 2.98
CA ARG A 48 9.07 -2.15 3.23
C ARG A 48 7.83 -1.78 4.03
N MET A 49 8.00 -0.98 5.08
CA MET A 49 6.90 -0.46 5.89
C MET A 49 5.97 0.42 5.09
N PHE A 50 6.50 1.33 4.27
CA PHE A 50 5.70 2.15 3.36
C PHE A 50 4.88 1.30 2.38
N ILE A 51 5.51 0.31 1.73
CA ILE A 51 4.84 -0.62 0.81
C ILE A 51 3.69 -1.35 1.52
N TRP A 52 3.95 -1.84 2.72
CA TRP A 52 2.94 -2.47 3.55
C TRP A 52 1.77 -1.53 3.87
N LEU A 53 2.04 -0.29 4.27
CA LEU A 53 1.01 0.71 4.57
C LEU A 53 0.15 1.03 3.35
N VAL A 54 0.75 1.13 2.15
CA VAL A 54 0.01 1.31 0.90
C VAL A 54 -0.93 0.13 0.64
N PHE A 55 -0.46 -1.10 0.81
CA PHE A 55 -1.28 -2.31 0.64
C PHE A 55 -2.42 -2.44 1.64
N GLN A 56 -2.25 -1.88 2.83
CA GLN A 56 -3.27 -1.85 3.88
C GLN A 56 -4.23 -0.67 3.73
N GLY A 57 -4.02 0.24 2.77
CA GLY A 57 -4.80 1.47 2.69
C GLY A 57 -4.60 2.39 3.91
N ALA A 58 -3.49 2.20 4.63
CA ALA A 58 -3.25 2.79 5.94
C ALA A 58 -2.33 4.02 5.90
N LEU A 59 -1.88 4.44 4.71
CA LEU A 59 -1.18 5.71 4.54
C LEU A 59 -2.14 6.84 4.91
N LEU A 60 -1.68 7.80 5.72
CA LEU A 60 -2.48 8.92 6.24
C LEU A 60 -2.76 10.00 5.17
N ALA A 61 -3.21 9.60 3.98
CA ALA A 61 -3.79 10.53 3.01
C ALA A 61 -5.01 11.23 3.64
N ASN A 62 -5.33 12.47 3.23
CA ASN A 62 -6.38 13.25 3.89
C ASN A 62 -7.76 12.56 3.89
N VAL A 63 -8.07 11.69 2.91
CA VAL A 63 -9.29 10.86 2.97
C VAL A 63 -9.34 9.95 4.21
N GLU A 64 -8.20 9.34 4.57
CA GLU A 64 -8.08 8.44 5.71
C GLU A 64 -7.99 9.23 7.02
N ARG A 65 -7.32 10.39 7.02
CA ARG A 65 -7.30 11.32 8.16
C ARG A 65 -8.72 11.80 8.47
N LYS A 66 -9.50 12.18 7.46
CA LYS A 66 -10.90 12.60 7.62
C LYS A 66 -11.77 11.46 8.13
N ARG A 67 -11.61 10.26 7.58
CA ARG A 67 -12.31 9.05 8.06
C ARG A 67 -12.02 8.74 9.54
N ARG A 68 -10.83 9.09 10.02
CA ARG A 68 -10.40 8.96 11.43
C ARG A 68 -10.67 10.20 12.29
N HIS A 69 -11.36 11.21 11.76
CA HIS A 69 -11.64 12.48 12.44
C HIS A 69 -10.37 13.24 12.87
N LEU A 70 -9.30 13.15 12.08
CA LEU A 70 -8.02 13.85 12.29
C LEU A 70 -7.90 15.13 11.44
N THR A 71 -8.83 15.35 10.51
CA THR A 71 -8.96 16.56 9.68
C THR A 71 -10.40 16.69 9.20
N GLU A 72 -10.83 17.90 8.89
CA GLU A 72 -12.16 18.19 8.34
C GLU A 72 -12.20 18.02 6.81
N PHE A 73 -11.04 18.23 6.15
CA PHE A 73 -10.92 18.25 4.70
C PHE A 73 -10.18 17.03 4.19
N ASP A 74 -10.69 16.43 3.12
CA ASP A 74 -10.09 15.31 2.42
C ASP A 74 -9.33 15.75 1.16
N THR A 75 -9.28 17.05 0.88
CA THR A 75 -8.60 17.62 -0.28
C THR A 75 -7.09 17.49 -0.15
N CYS A 76 -6.42 17.25 -1.28
CA CYS A 76 -4.97 17.23 -1.37
C CYS A 76 -4.41 18.64 -1.18
N GLU A 77 -3.59 18.82 -0.14
CA GLU A 77 -2.96 20.12 0.15
C GLU A 77 -1.91 20.52 -0.89
N VAL A 78 -1.38 19.53 -1.63
CA VAL A 78 -0.35 19.75 -2.66
C VAL A 78 -0.94 20.32 -3.95
N CYS A 79 -2.06 19.77 -4.44
CA CYS A 79 -2.68 20.26 -5.67
C CYS A 79 -3.91 21.14 -5.45
N GLY A 80 -4.55 21.08 -4.28
CA GLY A 80 -5.73 21.86 -3.92
C GLY A 80 -7.02 21.46 -4.63
N GLU A 81 -6.99 20.53 -5.60
CA GLU A 81 -8.10 20.31 -6.52
C GLU A 81 -8.92 19.04 -6.27
N HIS A 82 -8.29 17.99 -5.74
CA HIS A 82 -8.89 16.65 -5.68
C HIS A 82 -8.83 16.05 -4.28
N VAL A 83 -9.68 15.05 -4.02
CA VAL A 83 -9.60 14.24 -2.79
C VAL A 83 -8.27 13.50 -2.75
N GLU A 84 -7.55 13.66 -1.64
CA GLU A 84 -6.30 13.00 -1.38
C GLU A 84 -6.52 11.55 -0.97
N THR A 85 -6.45 10.67 -1.96
CA THR A 85 -6.33 9.22 -1.78
C THR A 85 -4.87 8.80 -1.94
N ILE A 86 -4.52 7.58 -1.51
CA ILE A 86 -3.17 7.03 -1.73
C ILE A 86 -2.80 7.03 -3.23
N GLU A 87 -3.75 6.68 -4.08
CA GLU A 87 -3.55 6.71 -5.53
C GLU A 87 -3.36 8.14 -6.04
N HIS A 88 -4.08 9.11 -5.49
CA HIS A 88 -3.89 10.50 -5.82
C HIS A 88 -2.49 10.97 -5.42
N THR A 89 -2.11 10.82 -4.15
CA THR A 89 -0.80 11.22 -3.64
C THR A 89 0.36 10.59 -4.44
N LEU A 90 0.28 9.29 -4.72
CA LEU A 90 1.40 8.57 -5.35
C LEU A 90 1.40 8.63 -6.88
N ARG A 91 0.28 8.96 -7.53
CA ARG A 91 0.17 8.86 -8.98
C ARG A 91 -0.60 10.00 -9.64
N GLN A 92 -1.84 10.27 -9.22
CA GLN A 92 -2.74 11.16 -9.97
C GLN A 92 -2.56 12.65 -9.66
N CYS A 93 -1.93 12.99 -8.52
CA CYS A 93 -1.61 14.37 -8.18
C CYS A 93 -0.77 14.98 -9.30
N PRO A 94 -1.12 16.17 -9.84
CA PRO A 94 -0.36 16.82 -10.90
C PRO A 94 1.14 16.93 -10.60
N ILE A 95 1.48 17.23 -9.34
CA ILE A 95 2.88 17.31 -8.88
C ILE A 95 3.54 15.92 -8.97
N SER A 96 2.92 14.89 -8.40
CA SER A 96 3.41 13.50 -8.46
C SER A 96 3.55 12.99 -9.91
N THR A 97 2.51 13.20 -10.73
CA THR A 97 2.52 12.92 -12.17
C THR A 97 3.70 13.61 -12.87
N SER A 98 3.97 14.88 -12.55
CA SER A 98 5.09 15.61 -13.16
C SER A 98 6.45 14.98 -12.84
N ILE A 99 6.64 14.49 -11.60
CA ILE A 99 7.86 13.80 -11.18
C ILE A 99 8.01 12.50 -11.97
N TRP A 100 6.94 11.69 -12.05
CA TRP A 100 6.99 10.48 -12.85
C TRP A 100 7.29 10.73 -14.32
N ILE A 101 6.68 11.76 -14.94
CA ILE A 101 6.97 12.15 -16.32
C ILE A 101 8.44 12.55 -16.49
N LYS A 102 9.05 13.26 -15.54
CA LYS A 102 10.48 13.60 -15.57
C LYS A 102 11.37 12.36 -15.52
N ILE A 103 10.99 11.37 -14.72
CA ILE A 103 11.79 10.15 -14.50
C ILE A 103 11.65 9.17 -15.65
N VAL A 104 10.44 8.94 -16.17
CA VAL A 104 10.19 7.90 -17.19
C VAL A 104 9.96 8.43 -18.60
N GLY A 105 9.79 9.73 -18.73
CA GLY A 105 9.41 10.36 -19.99
C GLY A 105 7.90 10.27 -20.28
N ILE A 106 7.40 11.30 -20.94
CA ILE A 106 5.96 11.46 -21.24
C ILE A 106 5.39 10.31 -22.09
N GLN A 107 6.20 9.71 -22.96
CA GLN A 107 5.75 8.61 -23.83
C GLN A 107 5.46 7.35 -23.02
N LEU A 108 6.37 6.93 -22.13
CA LEU A 108 6.16 5.76 -21.27
C LEU A 108 5.03 5.98 -20.28
N TRP A 109 4.92 7.19 -19.72
CA TRP A 109 3.80 7.56 -18.83
C TRP A 109 2.43 7.32 -19.48
N ARG A 110 2.18 7.92 -20.64
CA ARG A 110 0.88 7.85 -21.35
C ARG A 110 0.53 6.44 -21.84
N GLN A 111 1.53 5.71 -22.34
CA GLN A 111 1.27 4.40 -22.94
C GLN A 111 1.09 3.30 -21.90
N ARG A 112 1.82 3.37 -20.80
CA ARG A 112 2.00 2.23 -19.90
C ARG A 112 1.36 2.43 -18.53
N TRP A 113 1.32 3.65 -18.01
CA TRP A 113 1.07 3.87 -16.58
C TRP A 113 -0.25 4.57 -16.27
N GLU A 114 -0.69 5.47 -17.15
CA GLU A 114 -1.98 6.16 -17.02
C GLU A 114 -3.17 5.19 -16.97
N LYS A 115 -3.08 4.07 -17.70
CA LYS A 115 -4.22 3.14 -17.90
C LYS A 115 -4.26 1.93 -16.95
N LEU A 116 -3.26 1.75 -16.09
CA LEU A 116 -3.21 0.59 -15.21
C LEU A 116 -4.06 0.81 -13.94
N PRO A 117 -4.74 -0.22 -13.41
CA PRO A 117 -5.28 -0.17 -12.05
C PRO A 117 -4.17 0.16 -11.04
N PHE A 118 -4.48 0.92 -9.99
CA PHE A 118 -3.47 1.39 -9.03
C PHE A 118 -2.63 0.26 -8.44
N GLU A 119 -3.27 -0.83 -8.00
CA GLU A 119 -2.55 -1.98 -7.44
C GLU A 119 -1.61 -2.61 -8.49
N ALA A 120 -2.08 -2.82 -9.73
CA ALA A 120 -1.23 -3.35 -10.80
C ALA A 120 -0.08 -2.41 -11.16
N TRP A 121 -0.32 -1.10 -11.16
CA TRP A 121 0.72 -0.07 -11.36
C TRP A 121 1.75 -0.12 -10.23
N PHE A 122 1.31 -0.12 -8.98
CA PHE A 122 2.17 -0.13 -7.79
C PHE A 122 2.99 -1.42 -7.72
N MET A 123 2.34 -2.57 -7.94
CA MET A 123 2.99 -3.88 -7.99
C MET A 123 4.07 -3.94 -9.08
N ARG A 124 3.78 -3.44 -10.27
CA ARG A 124 4.73 -3.48 -11.39
C ARG A 124 5.95 -2.62 -11.12
N ASN A 125 5.74 -1.49 -10.47
CA ASN A 125 6.77 -0.56 -10.01
C ASN A 125 7.66 -1.17 -8.90
N LEU A 126 7.09 -1.99 -8.00
CA LEU A 126 7.82 -2.65 -6.92
C LEU A 126 8.55 -3.93 -7.32
N LEU A 127 7.90 -4.77 -8.14
CA LEU A 127 8.37 -6.13 -8.45
C LEU A 127 9.32 -6.20 -9.63
N LYS A 128 9.15 -5.32 -10.62
CA LYS A 128 10.05 -5.29 -11.76
C LYS A 128 11.05 -4.19 -11.52
N SER A 129 12.27 -4.62 -11.16
CA SER A 129 13.54 -3.93 -11.42
C SER A 129 13.74 -3.66 -12.93
N GLU A 130 12.70 -3.35 -13.69
CA GLU A 130 12.88 -2.62 -14.95
C GLU A 130 13.43 -1.27 -14.52
N GLN A 131 14.75 -1.19 -14.53
CA GLN A 131 15.50 0.03 -14.45
C GLN A 131 14.89 1.02 -15.44
N VAL A 132 14.15 2.01 -14.95
CA VAL A 132 13.78 3.11 -15.81
C VAL A 132 15.07 3.90 -16.00
N GLN A 133 15.68 3.77 -17.18
CA GLN A 133 16.98 4.40 -17.50
C GLN A 133 18.12 4.05 -16.53
N GLY A 134 18.15 2.84 -15.95
CA GLY A 134 19.19 2.43 -14.99
C GLY A 134 18.82 2.65 -13.51
N ILE A 135 17.76 3.41 -13.22
CA ILE A 135 17.43 3.87 -11.87
C ILE A 135 16.48 2.88 -11.18
N LYS A 136 16.84 2.43 -9.97
CA LYS A 136 15.98 1.59 -9.14
C LYS A 136 14.89 2.43 -8.48
N TRP A 137 13.72 1.81 -8.24
CA TRP A 137 12.56 2.45 -7.63
C TRP A 137 12.84 3.16 -6.30
N VAL A 138 13.80 2.65 -5.52
CA VAL A 138 14.24 3.27 -4.25
C VAL A 138 14.83 4.67 -4.44
N HIS A 139 15.51 4.94 -5.55
CA HIS A 139 16.08 6.27 -5.86
C HIS A 139 15.00 7.24 -6.35
N ILE A 140 14.02 6.74 -7.11
CA ILE A 140 12.89 7.53 -7.61
C ILE A 140 12.06 8.09 -6.45
N VAL A 141 11.75 7.25 -5.46
CA VAL A 141 10.92 7.65 -4.32
C VAL A 141 11.71 8.46 -3.31
N TRP A 142 12.98 8.12 -3.06
CA TRP A 142 13.77 8.75 -2.00
C TRP A 142 14.45 10.07 -2.44
N ASP A 143 15.07 10.12 -3.62
CA ASP A 143 15.88 11.28 -4.03
C ASP A 143 15.04 12.38 -4.72
N HIS A 144 13.77 12.09 -5.07
CA HIS A 144 12.96 12.99 -5.90
C HIS A 144 11.50 13.15 -5.45
N LEU A 145 10.88 12.11 -4.88
CA LEU A 145 9.46 12.17 -4.50
C LEU A 145 9.29 12.63 -3.04
N LEU A 146 10.13 12.14 -2.12
CA LEU A 146 10.11 12.56 -0.72
C LEU A 146 10.73 13.94 -0.52
N ASP A 147 11.86 14.23 -1.17
CA ASP A 147 12.43 15.58 -1.17
C ASP A 147 11.42 16.60 -1.73
N ALA A 148 10.70 16.28 -2.81
CA ALA A 148 9.65 17.16 -3.35
C ALA A 148 8.40 17.27 -2.46
N MET A 149 8.16 16.31 -1.57
CA MET A 149 7.08 16.34 -0.59
C MET A 149 7.50 17.01 0.74
N GLU A 150 8.80 17.03 1.05
CA GLU A 150 9.38 17.75 2.19
C GLU A 150 9.67 19.22 1.84
N ASP A 151 10.07 19.51 0.60
CA ASP A 151 10.32 20.86 0.07
C ASP A 151 9.03 21.59 -0.36
N SER A 152 7.89 20.89 -0.42
CA SER A 152 6.60 21.57 -0.54
C SER A 152 6.28 22.23 0.80
N GLU A 153 6.83 23.43 1.03
CA GLU A 153 6.28 24.34 2.02
C GLU A 153 4.76 24.44 1.78
N PRO A 154 3.93 24.35 2.84
CA PRO A 154 2.51 24.57 2.68
C PRO A 154 2.35 25.96 2.08
N VAL A 155 1.83 26.03 0.85
CA VAL A 155 1.47 27.30 0.21
C VAL A 155 0.60 28.04 1.22
N GLY A 156 1.18 29.11 1.76
CA GLY A 156 0.63 29.81 2.91
C GLY A 156 -0.84 30.08 2.71
N VAL A 157 -1.67 29.48 3.57
CA VAL A 157 -3.06 29.91 3.73
C VAL A 157 -3.01 31.27 4.40
N GLY A 158 -2.89 32.30 3.56
CA GLY A 158 -3.22 33.66 3.94
C GLY A 158 -4.74 33.77 4.08
N ARG A 159 -5.24 33.57 5.30
CA ARG A 159 -6.17 34.48 5.96
C ARG A 159 -6.37 34.15 7.42
#